data_AF-A0A8J3ZBT2-F1
#
_entry.id   AF-A0A8J3ZBT2-F1
#
_cell.length_a   1.000
_cell.length_b   1.000
_cell.length_c   1.000
_cell.angle_alpha   90.00
_cell.angle_beta   90.00
_cell.angle_gamma   90.00
#
_symmetry.space_group_name_H-M   'P 1'
#
loop_
_entity.id
_entity.type
_entity.pdbx_description
1 polymer ?
#
loop_
_entity_poly.entity_id
_entity_poly.type
_entity_poly.pdbx_seq_one_letter_code
_entity_poly.pdbx_strand_id
1 'polypeptide(L)'
;MTIAATARFEFRLRPDAKRRIEQAAELVHETTSDFARTAAEERAERVLKEHALRTVAPSEFFDQLLAALDEPAAPNASLAAAARRARRAVERR
;
A
#
# COMPACT_ATOMS: atom_id res chain seq x y z
N MET A 1 19.68 1.68 -13.56
CA MET A 1 20.53 0.90 -12.63
C MET A 1 19.64 0.25 -11.61
N THR A 2 19.44 -1.06 -11.69
CA THR A 2 18.82 -1.85 -10.62
C THR A 2 19.80 -1.86 -9.43
N ILE A 3 19.35 -1.40 -8.28
CA ILE A 3 20.12 -1.46 -7.04
C ILE A 3 20.23 -2.94 -6.67
N ALA A 4 21.44 -3.45 -6.46
CA ALA A 4 21.64 -4.83 -6.02
C ALA A 4 20.96 -5.06 -4.66
N ALA A 5 20.37 -6.23 -4.43
CA ALA A 5 19.78 -6.57 -3.14
C ALA A 5 20.89 -6.75 -2.09
N THR A 6 21.00 -5.80 -1.16
CA THR A 6 22.06 -5.78 -0.13
C THR A 6 21.55 -6.14 1.27
N ALA A 7 20.24 -6.13 1.51
CA ALA A 7 19.64 -6.44 2.80
C ALA A 7 19.40 -7.94 2.99
N ARG A 8 19.55 -8.44 4.22
CA ARG A 8 19.31 -9.85 4.58
C ARG A 8 18.08 -10.00 5.46
N PHE A 9 17.32 -11.07 5.22
CA PHE A 9 16.13 -11.45 5.99
C PHE A 9 16.28 -12.92 6.41
N GLU A 10 16.58 -13.17 7.69
CA GLU A 10 16.94 -14.48 8.21
C GLU A 10 16.03 -14.88 9.38
N PHE A 11 15.58 -16.14 9.42
CA PHE A 11 14.78 -16.67 10.51
C PHE A 11 14.97 -18.18 10.67
N ARG A 12 14.68 -18.70 11.87
CA ARG A 12 14.75 -20.14 12.15
C ARG A 12 13.42 -20.80 11.77
N LEU A 13 13.52 -21.96 11.12
CA LEU A 13 12.39 -22.80 10.75
C LEU A 13 12.40 -24.10 11.54
N ARG A 14 11.20 -24.64 11.80
CA ARG A 14 11.09 -26.03 12.22
C ARG A 14 11.50 -26.96 11.08
N PRO A 15 12.08 -28.15 11.38
CA PRO A 15 12.53 -29.07 10.34
C PRO A 15 11.42 -29.53 9.37
N ASP A 16 10.18 -29.68 9.85
CA ASP A 16 9.03 -30.04 9.03
C ASP A 16 8.64 -28.93 8.03
N ALA A 17 8.75 -27.67 8.44
CA ALA A 17 8.48 -26.53 7.59
C ALA A 17 9.55 -26.39 6.51
N LYS A 18 10.82 -26.55 6.89
CA LYS A 18 11.95 -26.52 5.94
C LYS A 18 11.77 -27.56 4.82
N ARG A 19 11.49 -28.82 5.16
CA ARG A 19 11.28 -29.89 4.17
C ARG A 19 10.15 -29.58 3.19
N ARG A 20 9.03 -29.04 3.70
CA ARG A 20 7.89 -28.67 2.85
C ARG A 20 8.22 -27.55 1.88
N ILE A 21 8.99 -26.55 2.32
CA ILE A 21 9.41 -25.43 1.48
C ILE A 21 10.39 -25.92 0.41
N GLU A 22 11.34 -26.79 0.76
CA GLU A 22 12.27 -27.38 -0.21
C GLU A 22 11.55 -28.19 -1.28
N GLN A 23 10.62 -29.06 -0.87
CA GLN A 23 9.80 -29.82 -1.82
C GLN A 23 8.98 -28.92 -2.74
N ALA A 24 8.39 -27.84 -2.21
CA ALA A 24 7.64 -26.89 -3.02
C ALA A 24 8.53 -26.16 -4.04
N ALA A 25 9.73 -25.73 -3.62
CA ALA A 25 10.70 -25.09 -4.49
C ALA A 25 11.17 -26.02 -5.62
N GLU A 26 11.42 -27.29 -5.32
CA GLU A 26 11.75 -28.31 -6.32
C GLU A 26 10.66 -28.48 -7.38
N LEU A 27 9.38 -28.51 -6.96
CA LEU A 27 8.22 -28.66 -7.85
C LEU A 27 8.06 -27.49 -8.83
N VAL A 28 8.51 -26.29 -8.47
CA VAL A 28 8.46 -25.10 -9.33
C VAL A 28 9.80 -24.78 -9.99
N HIS A 29 10.81 -25.64 -9.81
CA HIS A 29 12.15 -25.49 -10.37
C HIS A 29 12.88 -24.21 -9.96
N GLU A 30 12.71 -23.79 -8.71
CA GLU A 30 13.38 -22.62 -8.13
C GLU A 30 14.29 -23.01 -6.96
N THR A 31 15.23 -22.13 -6.60
CA THR A 31 15.99 -22.32 -5.37
C THR A 31 15.08 -22.13 -4.15
N THR A 32 15.34 -22.86 -3.06
CA THR A 32 14.58 -22.70 -1.80
C THR A 32 14.57 -21.26 -1.31
N SER A 33 15.68 -20.53 -1.50
CA SER A 33 15.81 -19.13 -1.13
C SER A 33 14.96 -18.20 -2.00
N ASP A 34 14.93 -18.41 -3.32
CA ASP A 34 14.09 -17.62 -4.23
C ASP A 34 12.61 -17.89 -3.98
N PHE A 35 12.21 -19.16 -3.82
CA PHE A 35 10.85 -19.53 -3.49
C PHE A 35 10.38 -18.83 -2.20
N ALA A 36 11.21 -18.88 -1.14
CA ALA A 36 10.89 -18.25 0.13
C ALA A 36 10.83 -16.71 0.04
N ARG A 37 11.75 -16.10 -0.73
CA ARG A 37 11.78 -14.65 -0.96
C ARG A 37 10.51 -14.20 -1.69
N THR A 38 10.17 -14.83 -2.81
CA THR A 38 8.97 -14.52 -3.60
C THR A 38 7.71 -14.67 -2.75
N ALA A 39 7.57 -15.77 -2.01
CA ALA A 39 6.41 -15.99 -1.14
C ALA A 39 6.27 -14.90 -0.05
N ALA A 40 7.39 -14.44 0.53
CA ALA A 40 7.39 -13.37 1.52
C ALA A 40 7.00 -12.01 0.89
N GLU A 41 7.58 -11.67 -0.26
CA GLU A 41 7.28 -10.43 -1.01
C GLU A 41 5.81 -10.37 -1.43
N GLU A 42 5.26 -11.46 -1.99
CA GLU A 42 3.85 -11.54 -2.37
C GLU A 42 2.89 -11.39 -1.19
N ARG A 43 3.22 -12.03 -0.06
CA ARG A 43 2.39 -11.92 1.14
C ARG A 43 2.44 -10.50 1.71
N ALA A 44 3.63 -9.88 1.74
CA ALA A 44 3.79 -8.50 2.17
C ALA A 44 2.98 -7.55 1.29
N GLU A 45 3.11 -7.65 -0.03
CA GLU A 45 2.38 -6.83 -0.99
C GLU A 45 0.86 -6.97 -0.82
N ARG A 46 0.36 -8.18 -0.60
CA ARG A 46 -1.06 -8.42 -0.35
C ARG A 46 -1.55 -7.74 0.92
N VAL A 47 -0.83 -7.92 2.03
CA VAL A 47 -1.18 -7.28 3.32
C VAL A 47 -1.10 -5.76 3.19
N LEU A 48 -0.07 -5.24 2.54
CA LEU A 48 0.06 -3.82 2.28
C LEU A 48 -1.07 -3.30 1.40
N LYS A 49 -1.55 -4.04 0.40
CA LYS A 49 -2.73 -3.64 -0.40
C LYS A 49 -4.03 -3.67 0.39
N GLU A 50 -4.20 -4.68 1.25
CA GLU A 50 -5.38 -4.82 2.13
C GLU A 50 -5.46 -3.67 3.15
N HIS A 51 -4.30 -3.22 3.66
CA HIS A 51 -4.22 -2.23 4.73
C HIS A 51 -3.78 -0.82 4.29
N ALA A 52 -3.20 -0.68 3.09
CA ALA A 52 -3.04 0.62 2.47
C ALA A 52 -4.45 1.17 2.31
N LEU A 53 -4.65 2.40 2.80
CA LEU A 53 -5.88 3.18 2.72
C LEU A 53 -6.25 3.42 1.25
N ARG A 54 -6.61 2.37 0.52
CA ARG A 54 -7.19 2.47 -0.80
C ARG A 54 -8.62 2.91 -0.53
N THR A 55 -8.89 4.19 -0.75
CA THR A 55 -10.25 4.71 -0.77
C THR A 55 -11.01 3.89 -1.81
N VAL A 56 -11.81 2.93 -1.36
CA VAL A 56 -12.72 2.18 -2.22
C VAL A 56 -13.83 3.14 -2.55
N ALA A 57 -13.78 3.66 -3.76
CA ALA A 57 -14.78 4.57 -4.27
C ALA A 57 -15.82 3.77 -5.07
N PRO A 58 -17.13 4.06 -4.91
CA PRO A 58 -18.16 3.51 -5.79
C PRO A 58 -17.81 3.73 -7.26
N SER A 59 -18.33 2.90 -8.17
CA SER A 59 -18.07 3.04 -9.61
C SER A 59 -18.46 4.41 -10.15
N GLU A 60 -19.52 5.00 -9.60
CA GLU A 60 -20.03 6.34 -9.93
C GLU A 60 -19.19 7.50 -9.37
N PHE A 61 -18.26 7.22 -8.45
CA PHE A 61 -17.49 8.26 -7.78
C PHE A 61 -16.67 9.10 -8.76
N PHE A 62 -16.12 8.46 -9.79
CA PHE A 62 -15.29 9.18 -10.76
C PHE A 62 -16.11 10.19 -11.56
N ASP A 63 -17.31 9.82 -11.99
CA ASP A 63 -18.23 10.70 -12.71
C ASP A 63 -18.71 11.84 -11.80
N GLN A 64 -19.06 11.54 -10.54
CA GLN A 64 -19.44 12.55 -9.55
C GLN A 64 -18.29 13.53 -9.25
N LEU A 65 -17.05 13.03 -9.18
CA LEU A 65 -15.86 13.85 -8.98
C LEU A 65 -15.64 14.80 -10.15
N LEU A 66 -15.72 14.30 -11.39
CA LEU A 66 -15.57 15.14 -12.58
C LEU A 66 -16.66 16.21 -12.65
N ALA A 67 -17.92 15.84 -12.43
CA ALA A 67 -19.02 16.80 -12.39
C ALA A 67 -18.80 17.90 -11.34
N ALA A 68 -18.29 17.55 -10.15
CA ALA A 68 -17.99 18.51 -9.09
C ALA A 68 -16.79 19.43 -9.42
N LEU A 69 -15.89 19.02 -10.31
CA LEU A 69 -14.78 19.85 -10.80
C LEU A 69 -15.25 20.81 -11.90
N ASP A 70 -16.16 20.36 -12.77
CA ASP A 70 -16.75 21.19 -13.82
C ASP A 70 -17.71 22.25 -13.25
N GLU A 71 -18.48 21.89 -12.22
CA GLU A 71 -19.34 22.81 -11.47
C GLU A 71 -19.00 22.83 -9.97
N PRO A 72 -17.98 23.62 -9.55
CA PRO A 72 -17.57 23.66 -8.16
C PRO A 72 -18.64 24.27 -7.26
N ALA A 73 -19.03 23.53 -6.22
CA ALA A 73 -19.94 24.04 -5.21
C ALA A 73 -19.34 25.23 -4.44
N ALA A 74 -20.19 26.21 -4.12
CA ALA A 74 -19.78 27.30 -3.24
C ALA A 74 -19.45 26.79 -1.82
N PRO A 75 -18.38 27.28 -1.18
CA PRO A 75 -18.02 26.85 0.16
C PRO A 75 -19.11 27.24 1.16
N ASN A 76 -19.55 26.27 1.98
CA ASN A 76 -20.52 26.56 3.04
C ASN A 76 -19.91 27.43 4.15
N ALA A 77 -20.77 27.99 5.01
CA ALA A 77 -20.36 28.90 6.08
C ALA A 77 -19.33 28.29 7.04
N SER A 78 -19.44 26.99 7.33
CA SER A 78 -18.52 26.26 8.22
C SER A 78 -17.12 26.14 7.59
N LEU A 79 -17.05 25.76 6.33
CA LEU A 79 -15.81 25.63 5.58
C LEU A 79 -15.12 27.00 5.43
N ALA A 80 -15.88 28.05 5.13
CA ALA A 80 -15.35 29.41 5.06
C ALA A 80 -14.80 29.88 6.42
N ALA A 81 -15.48 29.56 7.53
CA ALA A 81 -14.99 29.87 8.87
C ALA A 81 -13.71 29.10 9.21
N ALA A 82 -13.62 27.82 8.85
CA ALA A 82 -12.42 27.00 9.05
C ALA A 82 -11.22 27.56 8.26
N ALA A 83 -11.42 27.93 7.00
CA ALA A 83 -10.37 28.53 6.18
C ALA A 83 -9.82 29.84 6.79
N ARG A 84 -10.69 30.71 7.34
CA ARG A 84 -10.26 31.93 8.04
C ARG A 84 -9.44 31.62 9.29
N ARG A 85 -9.79 30.59 10.07
CA ARG A 85 -9.00 30.17 11.23
C ARG A 85 -7.62 29.65 10.83
N ALA A 86 -7.55 28.85 9.76
CA ALA A 86 -6.29 28.30 9.26
C ALA A 86 -5.31 29.40 8.81
N ARG A 87 -5.77 30.41 8.06
CA ARG A 87 -4.92 31.53 7.62
C ARG A 87 -4.31 32.31 8.78
N ARG A 88 -5.11 32.60 9.82
CA ARG A 88 -4.64 33.29 11.05
C ARG A 88 -3.55 32.52 11.80
N ALA A 89 -3.54 31.19 11.72
CA ALA A 89 -2.52 30.37 12.35
C ALA A 89 -1.20 30.37 11.57
N VAL A 90 -1.25 30.55 10.25
CA VAL A 90 -0.07 30.64 9.37
C VAL A 90 0.60 32.02 9.47
N GLU A 91 -0.18 33.10 9.56
CA GLU A 91 0.33 34.48 9.69
C GLU A 91 1.00 34.81 11.04
N ARG A 92 0.81 33.95 12.06
CA ARG A 92 1.42 34.12 13.40
C ARG A 92 2.76 33.37 13.56
N ARG A 93 3.28 32.76 12.50
CA ARG A 93 4.61 32.14 12.46
C ARG A 93 5.55 33.00 11.63
#